data_AF-A0A1Y5E164-F1
#
_entry.id   AF-A0A1Y5E164-F1
#
_cell.length_a   1.000
_cell.length_b   1.000
_cell.length_c   1.000
_cell.angle_alpha   90.00
_cell.angle_beta   90.00
_cell.angle_gamma   90.00
#
_symmetry.space_group_name_H-M   'P 1'
#
loop_
_entity.id
_entity.type
_entity.pdbx_description
1 polymer ?
#
loop_
_entity_poly.entity_id
_entity_poly.type
_entity_poly.pdbx_seq_one_letter_code
_entity_poly.pdbx_strand_id
1 'polypeptide(L)'
;EGDMLEDPWTEAEADMWRWSVSPEDAPDEATYIEIGYEKGDAVSINGEALSPATILEQLNKIGGANGIGRADIVENRFVGMKARGCYETPGGTILLKSHRAIESITLDREAAHLKDEMMPRYAKVIYNGFWWSEERKMMQSMIDASQEFVSGTVRLKLYKGNVIVVGRQSPYSLFDSSIATFEDDAGAYDQKDAAGFIKLNALRMRIAAQKGRTFLDKE
;
A
#
# COMPACT_ATOMS: atom_id res chain seq x y z
N GLU A 1 -11.69 3.90 -22.17
CA GLU A 1 -12.76 2.86 -22.09
C GLU A 1 -13.51 2.83 -23.41
N GLY A 2 -14.10 1.68 -23.75
CA GLY A 2 -14.92 1.50 -24.96
C GLY A 2 -14.12 1.22 -26.23
N ASP A 3 -14.83 1.11 -27.35
CA ASP A 3 -14.27 0.85 -28.69
C ASP A 3 -13.44 -0.45 -28.71
N MET A 4 -12.24 -0.45 -29.29
CA MET A 4 -11.37 -1.62 -29.36
C MET A 4 -11.05 -2.27 -28.00
N LEU A 5 -11.14 -1.54 -26.89
CA LEU A 5 -10.96 -2.10 -25.55
C LEU A 5 -12.13 -2.97 -25.07
N GLU A 6 -13.28 -2.96 -25.76
CA GLU A 6 -14.39 -3.85 -25.42
C GLU A 6 -14.02 -5.32 -25.63
N ASP A 7 -13.10 -5.62 -26.55
CA ASP A 7 -12.45 -6.92 -26.64
C ASP A 7 -11.25 -6.98 -25.67
N PRO A 8 -11.31 -7.77 -24.58
CA PRO A 8 -10.20 -7.89 -23.63
C PRO A 8 -8.96 -8.58 -24.22
N TRP A 9 -9.02 -9.13 -25.44
CA TRP A 9 -7.87 -9.71 -26.13
C TRP A 9 -7.06 -8.67 -26.93
N THR A 10 -7.63 -7.49 -27.17
CA THR A 10 -6.96 -6.41 -27.92
C THR A 10 -6.05 -5.60 -27.02
N GLU A 11 -4.77 -5.43 -27.38
CA GLU A 11 -3.84 -4.58 -26.63
C GLU A 11 -4.25 -3.09 -26.73
N ALA A 12 -4.04 -2.34 -25.65
CA ALA A 12 -4.32 -0.90 -25.64
C ALA A 12 -3.32 -0.16 -26.54
N GLU A 13 -3.82 0.70 -27.43
CA GLU A 13 -2.95 1.47 -28.33
C GLU A 13 -2.09 2.48 -27.57
N ALA A 14 -0.90 2.77 -28.11
CA ALA A 14 0.09 3.60 -27.45
C ALA A 14 -0.40 5.03 -27.15
N ASP A 15 -1.26 5.60 -28.02
CA ASP A 15 -1.81 6.95 -27.91
C ASP A 15 -2.99 7.07 -26.93
N MET A 16 -3.49 5.93 -26.43
CA MET A 16 -4.47 5.90 -25.34
C MET A 16 -3.84 6.34 -24.01
N TRP A 17 -2.53 6.13 -23.86
CA TRP A 17 -1.76 6.53 -22.70
C TRP A 17 -1.25 7.95 -22.88
N ARG A 18 -1.84 8.90 -22.17
CA ARG A 18 -1.60 10.35 -22.35
C ARG A 18 -0.82 10.99 -21.22
N TRP A 19 -0.84 10.39 -20.04
CA TRP A 19 -0.24 10.95 -18.83
C TRP A 19 1.16 10.38 -18.56
N SER A 20 1.46 9.21 -19.11
CA SER A 20 2.70 8.48 -18.87
C SER A 20 3.36 8.03 -20.17
N VAL A 21 4.70 7.98 -20.17
CA VAL A 21 5.45 7.29 -21.23
C VAL A 21 5.33 5.77 -21.05
N SER A 22 5.67 4.98 -22.09
CA SER A 22 5.76 3.53 -21.92
C SER A 22 6.89 3.19 -20.94
N PRO A 23 6.81 2.09 -20.18
CA PRO A 23 7.94 1.63 -19.37
C PRO A 23 9.21 1.41 -20.20
N GLU A 24 9.09 1.03 -21.47
CA GLU A 24 10.21 0.90 -22.40
C GLU A 24 10.90 2.24 -22.69
N ASP A 25 10.11 3.31 -22.89
CA ASP A 25 10.58 4.66 -23.21
C ASP A 25 10.96 5.51 -21.98
N ALA A 26 10.65 5.02 -20.78
CA ALA A 26 11.03 5.69 -19.54
C ALA A 26 12.57 5.76 -19.38
N PRO A 27 13.11 6.77 -18.66
CA PRO A 27 14.54 6.97 -18.51
C PRO A 27 15.31 5.73 -18.03
N ASP A 28 16.52 5.55 -18.55
CA ASP A 28 17.44 4.50 -18.10
C ASP A 28 18.13 4.82 -16.77
N GLU A 29 18.07 6.07 -16.34
CA GLU A 29 18.51 6.52 -15.01
C GLU A 29 17.33 6.57 -14.05
N ALA A 30 17.51 6.00 -12.85
CA ALA A 30 16.45 5.96 -11.85
C ALA A 30 16.25 7.33 -11.19
N THR A 31 14.99 7.75 -11.04
CA THR A 31 14.64 8.97 -10.32
C THR A 31 14.49 8.67 -8.83
N TYR A 32 15.19 9.41 -7.97
CA TYR A 32 15.03 9.32 -6.52
C TYR A 32 14.19 10.48 -6.01
N ILE A 33 13.20 10.18 -5.17
CA ILE A 33 12.39 11.19 -4.49
C ILE A 33 12.19 10.82 -3.02
N GLU A 34 11.94 11.83 -2.20
CA GLU A 34 11.50 11.68 -0.82
C GLU A 34 10.11 12.30 -0.66
N ILE A 35 9.20 11.61 0.03
CA ILE A 35 7.87 12.12 0.35
C ILE A 35 7.75 12.25 1.87
N GLY A 36 7.45 13.45 2.34
CA GLY A 36 7.18 13.73 3.74
C GLY A 36 5.70 13.55 4.08
N TYR A 37 5.44 13.02 5.27
CA TYR A 37 4.11 12.71 5.80
C TYR A 37 3.89 13.37 7.15
N GLU A 38 2.68 13.87 7.36
CA GLU A 38 2.16 14.30 8.65
C GLU A 38 0.75 13.74 8.85
N LYS A 39 0.56 12.93 9.88
CA LYS A 39 -0.72 12.30 10.22
C LYS A 39 -1.41 11.61 9.04
N GLY A 40 -0.64 10.87 8.23
CA GLY A 40 -1.11 10.15 7.04
C GLY A 40 -1.13 10.99 5.76
N ASP A 41 -1.17 12.32 5.87
CA ASP A 41 -1.19 13.19 4.70
C ASP A 41 0.22 13.43 4.17
N ALA A 42 0.39 13.34 2.85
CA ALA A 42 1.62 13.78 2.20
C ALA A 42 1.69 15.32 2.25
N VAL A 43 2.80 15.86 2.75
CA VAL A 43 2.98 17.31 2.98
C VAL A 43 4.19 17.90 2.25
N SER A 44 5.11 17.07 1.75
CA SER A 44 6.30 17.53 1.04
C SER A 44 6.84 16.53 0.04
N ILE A 45 7.58 17.04 -0.96
CA ILE A 45 8.40 16.26 -1.88
C ILE A 45 9.82 16.82 -1.83
N ASN A 46 10.83 15.97 -1.62
CA ASN A 46 12.24 16.35 -1.52
C ASN A 46 12.51 17.50 -0.52
N GLY A 47 11.76 17.53 0.58
CA GLY A 47 11.86 18.55 1.63
C GLY A 47 11.11 19.86 1.32
N GLU A 48 10.57 20.05 0.12
CA GLU A 48 9.74 21.20 -0.23
C GLU A 48 8.29 20.97 0.24
N ALA A 49 7.78 21.85 1.12
CA ALA A 49 6.41 21.79 1.59
C ALA A 49 5.43 22.23 0.49
N LEU A 50 4.37 21.44 0.26
CA LEU A 50 3.48 21.60 -0.88
C LEU A 50 2.02 21.38 -0.46
N SER A 51 1.09 21.98 -1.20
CA SER A 51 -0.34 21.67 -1.02
C SER A 51 -0.66 20.26 -1.54
N PRO A 52 -1.72 19.60 -1.05
CA PRO A 52 -2.11 18.27 -1.53
C PRO A 52 -2.30 18.20 -3.05
N ALA A 53 -2.90 19.24 -3.65
CA ALA A 53 -3.10 19.32 -5.09
C ALA A 53 -1.76 19.42 -5.85
N THR A 54 -0.83 20.24 -5.35
CA THR A 54 0.51 20.40 -5.95
C THR A 54 1.34 19.13 -5.83
N ILE A 55 1.24 18.41 -4.71
CA ILE A 55 1.89 17.10 -4.53
C ILE A 55 1.39 16.13 -5.60
N LEU A 56 0.08 15.98 -5.75
CA LEU A 56 -0.48 15.07 -6.74
C LEU A 56 -0.07 15.47 -8.17
N GLU A 57 -0.08 16.76 -8.49
CA GLU A 57 0.36 17.27 -9.79
C GLU A 57 1.85 16.95 -10.07
N GLN A 58 2.74 17.22 -9.10
CA GLN A 58 4.16 16.92 -9.25
C GLN A 58 4.42 15.42 -9.37
N LEU A 59 3.76 14.60 -8.54
CA LEU A 59 3.90 13.14 -8.62
C LEU A 59 3.32 12.57 -9.93
N ASN A 60 2.27 13.19 -10.49
CA ASN A 60 1.78 12.81 -11.81
C ASN A 60 2.83 13.08 -12.90
N LYS A 61 3.52 14.22 -12.85
CA LYS A 61 4.61 14.54 -13.81
C LYS A 61 5.79 13.59 -13.65
N ILE A 62 6.27 13.39 -12.41
CA ILE A 62 7.42 12.52 -12.12
C ILE A 62 7.10 11.06 -12.45
N GLY A 63 5.93 10.58 -12.00
CA GLY A 63 5.49 9.21 -12.25
C GLY A 63 5.21 8.96 -13.73
N GLY A 64 4.57 9.90 -14.41
CA GLY A 64 4.30 9.83 -15.85
C GLY A 64 5.59 9.73 -16.66
N ALA A 65 6.60 10.55 -16.36
CA ALA A 65 7.91 10.49 -17.00
C ALA A 65 8.66 9.17 -16.74
N ASN A 66 8.35 8.48 -15.66
CA ASN A 66 8.91 7.16 -15.32
C ASN A 66 8.00 5.99 -15.74
N GLY A 67 6.93 6.22 -16.51
CA GLY A 67 6.00 5.18 -16.98
C GLY A 67 5.15 4.51 -15.90
N ILE A 68 4.97 5.16 -14.74
CA ILE A 68 4.28 4.59 -13.57
C ILE A 68 2.77 4.79 -13.67
N GLY A 69 2.02 3.80 -13.19
CA GLY A 69 0.60 3.93 -12.87
C GLY A 69 -0.35 3.66 -14.04
N ARG A 70 0.13 3.02 -15.11
CA ARG A 70 -0.74 2.40 -16.12
C ARG A 70 -1.40 1.15 -15.54
N ALA A 71 -2.71 1.07 -15.65
CA ALA A 71 -3.50 -0.09 -15.25
C ALA A 71 -4.47 -0.45 -16.38
N ASP A 72 -4.48 -1.72 -16.79
CA ASP A 72 -5.48 -2.31 -17.67
C ASP A 72 -6.24 -3.37 -16.88
N ILE A 73 -7.52 -3.12 -16.62
CA ILE A 73 -8.33 -3.97 -15.73
C ILE A 73 -9.68 -4.27 -16.35
N VAL A 74 -10.21 -5.45 -16.03
CA VAL A 74 -11.64 -5.76 -16.16
C VAL A 74 -12.27 -5.63 -14.78
N GLU A 75 -13.08 -4.60 -14.60
CA GLU A 75 -13.75 -4.29 -13.34
C GLU A 75 -15.20 -4.79 -13.31
N ASN A 76 -15.76 -4.89 -12.10
CA ASN A 76 -17.15 -5.28 -11.88
C ASN A 76 -17.96 -4.03 -11.53
N ARG A 77 -18.74 -3.53 -12.48
CA ARG A 77 -19.61 -2.37 -12.26
C ARG A 77 -20.69 -2.68 -11.26
N PHE A 78 -21.06 -1.67 -10.49
CA PHE A 78 -22.10 -1.81 -9.46
C PHE A 78 -23.45 -2.27 -10.04
N VAL A 79 -23.74 -1.88 -11.28
CA VAL A 79 -24.94 -2.31 -12.03
C VAL A 79 -24.88 -3.76 -12.55
N GLY A 80 -23.83 -4.52 -12.19
CA GLY A 80 -23.74 -5.98 -12.40
C GLY A 80 -22.97 -6.42 -13.65
N MET A 81 -22.57 -5.49 -14.53
CA MET A 81 -21.79 -5.81 -15.74
C MET A 81 -20.28 -5.74 -15.48
N LYS A 82 -19.52 -6.46 -16.30
CA LYS A 82 -18.07 -6.26 -16.40
C LYS A 82 -17.77 -5.17 -17.42
N ALA A 83 -16.73 -4.38 -17.17
CA ALA A 83 -16.21 -3.41 -18.12
C ALA A 83 -14.68 -3.46 -18.09
N ARG A 84 -14.04 -3.33 -19.25
CA ARG A 84 -12.59 -3.15 -19.33
C ARG A 84 -12.26 -1.66 -19.39
N GLY A 85 -11.23 -1.26 -18.66
CA GLY A 85 -10.71 0.10 -18.68
C GLY A 85 -9.21 0.15 -18.56
N CYS A 86 -8.62 1.09 -19.30
CA CYS A 86 -7.23 1.48 -19.18
C CYS A 86 -7.18 2.82 -18.42
N TYR A 87 -6.40 2.87 -17.34
CA TYR A 87 -6.32 4.01 -16.43
C TYR A 87 -4.87 4.43 -16.22
N GLU A 88 -4.67 5.72 -16.00
CA GLU A 88 -3.38 6.30 -15.63
C GLU A 88 -3.51 7.00 -14.28
N THR A 89 -2.81 6.48 -13.27
CA THR A 89 -2.80 7.04 -11.91
C THR A 89 -1.36 7.19 -11.38
N PRO A 90 -0.45 7.89 -12.08
CA PRO A 90 0.96 7.95 -11.71
C PRO A 90 1.18 8.41 -10.27
N GLY A 91 0.63 9.57 -9.90
CA GLY A 91 0.77 10.10 -8.54
C GLY A 91 0.07 9.26 -7.48
N GLY A 92 -1.14 8.75 -7.78
CA GLY A 92 -1.87 7.85 -6.88
C GLY A 92 -1.12 6.53 -6.62
N THR A 93 -0.50 5.96 -7.65
CA THR A 93 0.29 4.73 -7.57
C THR A 93 1.54 4.93 -6.70
N ILE A 94 2.21 6.08 -6.86
CA ILE A 94 3.35 6.45 -6.01
C ILE A 94 2.88 6.63 -4.55
N LEU A 95 1.85 7.45 -4.33
CA LEU A 95 1.33 7.77 -2.99
C LEU A 95 0.86 6.53 -2.25
N LEU A 96 0.17 5.60 -2.91
CA LEU A 96 -0.29 4.37 -2.28
C LEU A 96 0.89 3.56 -1.73
N LYS A 97 1.97 3.45 -2.50
CA LYS A 97 3.15 2.66 -2.11
C LYS A 97 3.97 3.36 -1.03
N SER A 98 4.12 4.68 -1.10
CA SER A 98 4.81 5.43 -0.04
C SER A 98 4.00 5.53 1.25
N HIS A 99 2.68 5.69 1.17
CA HIS A 99 1.83 5.73 2.35
C HIS A 99 1.89 4.42 3.13
N ARG A 100 1.74 3.27 2.44
CA ARG A 100 1.92 1.95 3.07
C ARG A 100 3.32 1.76 3.65
N ALA A 101 4.33 2.39 3.04
CA ALA A 101 5.69 2.34 3.54
C ALA A 101 5.88 3.11 4.85
N ILE A 102 5.31 4.30 5.01
CA ILE A 102 5.40 5.01 6.29
C ILE A 102 4.61 4.28 7.37
N GLU A 103 3.40 3.80 7.04
CA GLU A 103 2.57 3.03 7.96
C GLU A 103 3.27 1.78 8.49
N SER A 104 4.08 1.10 7.67
CA SER A 104 4.79 -0.13 8.07
C SER A 104 5.77 0.05 9.23
N ILE A 105 6.15 1.29 9.54
CA ILE A 105 7.03 1.59 10.67
C ILE A 105 6.34 2.40 11.77
N THR A 106 5.09 2.82 11.61
CA THR A 106 4.36 3.67 12.57
C THR A 106 3.06 3.06 13.10
N LEU A 107 2.51 2.03 12.43
CA LEU A 107 1.32 1.31 12.90
C LEU A 107 1.72 0.08 13.71
N ASP A 108 0.99 -0.14 14.81
CA ASP A 108 0.98 -1.43 15.50
C ASP A 108 0.55 -2.56 14.53
N ARG A 109 1.02 -3.79 14.80
CA ARG A 109 0.77 -4.96 13.96
C ARG A 109 -0.72 -5.23 13.77
N GLU A 110 -1.49 -5.30 14.85
CA GLU A 110 -2.91 -5.63 14.77
C GLU A 110 -3.73 -4.46 14.21
N ALA A 111 -3.32 -3.22 14.52
CA ALA A 111 -3.91 -2.04 13.90
C ALA A 111 -3.71 -2.02 12.37
N ALA A 112 -2.51 -2.36 11.89
CA ALA A 112 -2.21 -2.46 10.46
C ALA A 112 -3.06 -3.54 9.77
N HIS A 113 -3.17 -4.73 10.37
CA HIS A 113 -4.01 -5.81 9.84
C HIS A 113 -5.49 -5.42 9.79
N LEU A 114 -6.03 -4.85 10.87
CA LEU A 114 -7.42 -4.41 10.92
C LEU A 114 -7.70 -3.32 9.86
N LYS A 115 -6.77 -2.37 9.68
CA LYS A 115 -6.88 -1.36 8.62
C LYS A 115 -6.92 -2.03 7.25
N ASP A 116 -6.01 -2.95 6.96
CA ASP A 116 -5.97 -3.64 5.66
C ASP A 116 -7.24 -4.46 5.37
N GLU A 117 -7.86 -5.06 6.39
CA GLU A 117 -9.17 -5.71 6.25
C GLU A 117 -10.29 -4.73 5.91
N MET A 118 -10.25 -3.51 6.47
CA MET A 118 -11.28 -2.49 6.25
C MET A 118 -11.15 -1.79 4.89
N MET A 119 -9.93 -1.68 4.36
CA MET A 119 -9.67 -0.85 3.17
C MET A 119 -10.45 -1.25 1.91
N PRO A 120 -10.57 -2.53 1.55
CA PRO A 120 -11.42 -2.95 0.43
C PRO A 120 -12.89 -2.55 0.60
N ARG A 121 -13.40 -2.57 1.84
CA ARG A 121 -14.78 -2.17 2.14
C ARG A 121 -14.97 -0.67 1.95
N TYR A 122 -14.03 0.13 2.45
CA TYR A 122 -14.05 1.58 2.24
C TYR A 122 -14.01 1.94 0.76
N ALA A 123 -13.08 1.34 -0.01
CA ALA A 123 -12.98 1.53 -1.46
C ALA A 123 -14.25 1.11 -2.21
N LYS A 124 -14.88 -0.01 -1.83
CA LYS A 124 -16.14 -0.48 -2.42
C LYS A 124 -17.28 0.53 -2.24
N VAL A 125 -17.41 1.12 -1.05
CA VAL A 125 -18.46 2.10 -0.76
C VAL A 125 -18.29 3.35 -1.64
N ILE A 126 -17.06 3.81 -1.83
CA ILE A 126 -16.75 4.92 -2.75
C ILE A 126 -17.06 4.54 -4.20
N TYR A 127 -16.57 3.39 -4.67
CA TYR A 127 -16.80 2.91 -6.03
C TYR A 127 -18.30 2.81 -6.38
N ASN A 128 -19.12 2.38 -5.41
CA ASN A 128 -20.56 2.28 -5.56
C ASN A 128 -21.31 3.63 -5.47
N GLY A 129 -20.60 4.75 -5.34
CA GLY A 129 -21.19 6.10 -5.29
C GLY A 129 -21.72 6.52 -3.91
N PHE A 130 -21.45 5.76 -2.86
CA PHE A 130 -21.94 6.03 -1.50
C PHE A 130 -20.99 6.93 -0.70
N TRP A 131 -20.40 7.95 -1.34
CA TRP A 131 -19.49 8.87 -0.65
C TRP A 131 -20.14 9.53 0.58
N TRP A 132 -21.43 9.84 0.56
CA TRP A 132 -22.10 10.52 1.67
C TRP A 132 -22.74 9.60 2.71
N SER A 133 -22.58 8.27 2.59
CA SER A 133 -23.24 7.32 3.47
C SER A 133 -22.66 7.30 4.89
N GLU A 134 -23.47 6.84 5.84
CA GLU A 134 -23.11 6.79 7.26
C GLU A 134 -21.99 5.76 7.51
N GLU A 135 -22.06 4.59 6.88
CA GLU A 135 -21.01 3.58 7.02
C GLU A 135 -19.65 4.05 6.49
N ARG A 136 -19.61 4.89 5.44
CA ARG A 136 -18.36 5.52 4.98
C ARG A 136 -17.80 6.47 6.03
N LYS A 137 -18.63 7.33 6.61
CA LYS A 137 -18.22 8.27 7.68
C LYS A 137 -17.68 7.51 8.91
N MET A 138 -18.34 6.42 9.31
CA MET A 138 -17.88 5.57 10.40
C MET A 138 -16.50 4.96 10.11
N MET A 139 -16.30 4.42 8.90
CA MET A 139 -14.99 3.88 8.49
C MET A 139 -13.92 4.99 8.39
N GLN A 140 -14.30 6.21 7.97
CA GLN A 140 -13.38 7.35 7.94
C GLN A 140 -12.82 7.66 9.33
N SER A 141 -13.66 7.67 10.37
CA SER A 141 -13.18 7.93 11.74
C SER A 141 -12.16 6.89 12.21
N MET A 142 -12.30 5.63 11.80
CA MET A 142 -11.29 4.60 12.07
C MET A 142 -9.99 4.88 11.30
N ILE A 143 -10.08 5.29 10.02
CA ILE A 143 -8.91 5.65 9.22
C ILE A 143 -8.20 6.85 9.86
N ASP A 144 -8.90 7.93 10.18
CA ASP A 144 -8.33 9.12 10.81
C ASP A 144 -7.59 8.78 12.11
N ALA A 145 -8.20 7.94 12.96
CA ALA A 145 -7.58 7.47 14.20
C ALA A 145 -6.30 6.65 13.93
N SER A 146 -6.29 5.81 12.88
CA SER A 146 -5.09 5.05 12.52
C SER A 146 -3.93 5.93 12.07
N GLN A 147 -4.20 7.14 11.56
CA GLN A 147 -3.16 7.99 10.98
C GLN A 147 -2.44 8.89 11.99
N GLU A 148 -2.85 8.92 13.26
CA GLU A 148 -2.36 9.86 14.29
C GLU A 148 -0.81 9.95 14.37
N PHE A 149 -0.12 8.82 14.24
CA PHE A 149 1.35 8.73 14.31
C PHE A 149 2.03 8.49 12.96
N VAL A 150 1.27 8.49 11.86
CA VAL A 150 1.79 8.23 10.51
C VAL A 150 2.47 9.50 9.98
N SER A 151 3.62 9.83 10.55
CA SER A 151 4.42 11.01 10.19
C SER A 151 5.88 10.62 9.99
N GLY A 152 6.55 11.18 8.99
CA GLY A 152 7.95 10.87 8.68
C GLY A 152 8.29 11.07 7.22
N THR A 153 9.32 10.39 6.73
CA THR A 153 9.79 10.51 5.35
C THR A 153 10.00 9.14 4.73
N VAL A 154 9.54 8.98 3.49
CA VAL A 154 9.76 7.79 2.67
C VAL A 154 10.59 8.14 1.47
N ARG A 155 11.70 7.42 1.27
CA ARG A 155 12.55 7.55 0.07
C ARG A 155 12.19 6.48 -0.94
N LEU A 156 11.96 6.89 -2.18
CA LEU A 156 11.58 6.05 -3.30
C LEU A 156 12.62 6.12 -4.41
N LYS A 157 12.80 5.00 -5.09
CA LYS A 157 13.47 4.88 -6.39
C LYS A 157 12.39 4.57 -7.43
N LEU A 158 12.23 5.44 -8.41
CA LEU A 158 11.30 5.30 -9.52
C LEU A 158 12.07 4.88 -10.76
N TYR A 159 11.61 3.82 -11.43
CA TYR A 159 12.33 3.26 -12.56
C TYR A 159 11.43 2.43 -13.46
N LYS A 160 11.34 2.80 -14.74
CA LYS A 160 10.66 2.05 -15.82
C LYS A 160 9.37 1.35 -15.38
N GLY A 161 8.39 2.16 -14.99
CA GLY A 161 7.06 1.73 -14.54
C GLY A 161 6.97 1.28 -13.08
N ASN A 162 8.08 1.23 -12.35
CA ASN A 162 8.14 0.71 -10.99
C ASN A 162 8.37 1.81 -9.94
N VAL A 163 7.78 1.59 -8.77
CA VAL A 163 7.97 2.38 -7.56
C VAL A 163 8.67 1.48 -6.54
N ILE A 164 9.89 1.79 -6.12
CA ILE A 164 10.68 0.93 -5.21
C ILE A 164 10.95 1.72 -3.94
N VAL A 165 10.54 1.18 -2.78
CA VAL A 165 10.83 1.82 -1.51
C VAL A 165 12.27 1.50 -1.11
N VAL A 166 13.07 2.53 -0.87
CA VAL A 166 14.52 2.40 -0.57
C VAL A 166 14.90 3.01 0.79
N GLY A 167 13.95 3.59 1.51
CA GLY A 167 14.18 4.12 2.86
C GLY A 167 12.91 4.62 3.51
N ARG A 168 12.88 4.58 4.84
CA ARG A 168 11.81 5.10 5.69
C ARG A 168 12.45 5.64 6.96
N GLN A 169 11.95 6.76 7.47
CA GLN A 169 12.33 7.27 8.77
C GLN A 169 11.14 8.00 9.40
N SER A 170 11.01 7.88 10.72
CA SER A 170 9.91 8.52 11.47
C SER A 170 10.36 8.79 12.90
N PRO A 171 9.99 9.95 13.49
CA PRO A 171 10.14 10.18 14.92
C PRO A 171 9.18 9.32 15.77
N TYR A 172 8.17 8.70 15.14
CA TYR A 172 7.19 7.82 15.78
C TYR A 172 7.38 6.36 15.36
N SER A 173 8.61 5.98 14.99
CA SER A 173 8.85 4.62 14.53
C SER A 173 8.68 3.61 15.67
N LEU A 174 7.92 2.54 15.40
CA LEU A 174 7.84 1.34 16.24
C LEU A 174 8.95 0.33 15.92
N PHE A 175 9.77 0.59 14.89
CA PHE A 175 10.92 -0.24 14.59
C PHE A 175 12.06 0.10 15.54
N ASP A 176 12.42 -0.84 16.40
CA ASP A 176 13.55 -0.72 17.32
C ASP A 176 14.69 -1.66 16.87
N SER A 177 15.77 -1.07 16.37
CA SER A 177 16.94 -1.82 15.93
C SER A 177 17.63 -2.60 17.06
N SER A 178 17.50 -2.17 18.32
CA SER A 178 18.10 -2.87 19.46
C SER A 178 17.36 -4.18 19.79
N ILE A 179 16.06 -4.25 19.51
CA ILE A 179 15.22 -5.45 19.72
C ILE A 179 15.27 -6.37 18.48
N ALA A 180 15.29 -5.79 17.28
CA ALA A 180 15.25 -6.55 16.03
C ALA A 180 16.63 -7.02 15.53
N THR A 181 17.71 -6.73 16.24
CA THR A 181 19.06 -7.07 15.81
C THR A 181 19.28 -8.59 15.78
N PHE A 182 20.10 -9.03 14.84
CA PHE A 182 20.65 -10.39 14.82
C PHE A 182 21.99 -10.50 15.55
N GLU A 183 22.53 -9.36 15.99
CA GLU A 183 23.74 -9.27 16.81
C GLU A 183 23.39 -9.42 18.30
N ASP A 184 24.36 -9.19 19.20
CA ASP A 184 24.09 -9.19 20.64
C ASP A 184 23.12 -8.04 20.97
N ASP A 185 21.91 -8.38 21.41
CA ASP A 185 20.85 -7.46 21.77
C ASP A 185 21.01 -6.91 23.20
N ALA A 186 22.10 -7.29 23.89
CA ALA A 186 22.37 -6.97 25.29
C ALA A 186 21.22 -7.35 26.25
N GLY A 187 20.42 -8.35 25.88
CA GLY A 187 19.26 -8.80 26.64
C GLY A 187 17.99 -7.98 26.42
N ALA A 188 17.88 -7.24 25.31
CA ALA A 188 16.66 -6.51 24.95
C ALA A 188 15.46 -7.44 24.70
N TYR A 189 15.68 -8.69 24.28
CA TYR A 189 14.63 -9.68 24.05
C TYR A 189 14.95 -11.05 24.70
N ASP A 190 14.12 -11.48 25.67
CA ASP A 190 14.26 -12.83 26.25
C ASP A 190 13.67 -13.91 25.32
N GLN A 191 14.56 -14.57 24.58
CA GLN A 191 14.19 -15.64 23.66
C GLN A 191 13.50 -16.84 24.35
N LYS A 192 13.65 -17.02 25.68
CA LYS A 192 12.99 -18.11 26.40
C LYS A 192 11.47 -17.96 26.42
N ASP A 193 10.97 -16.73 26.37
CA ASP A 193 9.52 -16.46 26.37
C ASP A 193 8.84 -17.01 25.12
N ALA A 194 9.56 -17.08 24.00
CA ALA A 194 9.05 -17.62 22.73
C ALA A 194 8.57 -19.08 22.88
N ALA A 195 9.25 -19.90 23.69
CA ALA A 195 8.87 -21.30 23.86
C ALA A 195 7.50 -21.45 24.54
N GLY A 196 7.20 -20.62 25.54
CA GLY A 196 5.88 -20.57 26.19
C GLY A 196 4.81 -20.06 25.24
N PHE A 197 5.11 -18.95 24.55
CA PHE A 197 4.22 -18.34 23.57
C PHE A 197 3.80 -19.32 22.46
N ILE A 198 4.75 -20.02 21.83
CA ILE A 198 4.48 -20.99 20.76
C ILE A 198 3.55 -22.11 21.26
N LYS A 199 3.82 -22.66 22.44
CA LYS A 199 3.02 -23.75 23.03
C LYS A 199 1.58 -23.31 23.29
N LEU A 200 1.38 -22.08 23.75
CA LEU A 200 0.06 -21.53 24.03
C LEU A 200 -0.70 -21.18 22.75
N ASN A 201 -0.04 -20.54 21.78
CA ASN A 201 -0.65 -20.18 20.51
C ASN A 201 -1.09 -21.43 19.71
N ALA A 202 -0.28 -22.49 19.74
CA ALA A 202 -0.59 -23.77 19.10
C ALA A 202 -1.58 -24.64 19.89
N LEU A 203 -2.04 -24.23 21.09
CA LEU A 203 -2.81 -25.09 21.99
C LEU A 203 -4.05 -25.71 21.32
N ARG A 204 -4.83 -24.89 20.59
CA ARG A 204 -6.03 -25.36 19.89
C ARG A 204 -5.72 -26.43 18.83
N MET A 205 -4.59 -26.30 18.13
CA MET A 205 -4.15 -27.25 17.10
C MET A 205 -3.69 -28.57 17.74
N ARG A 206 -2.96 -28.47 18.86
CA ARG A 206 -2.50 -29.63 19.64
C ARG A 206 -3.68 -30.45 20.19
N ILE A 207 -4.71 -29.79 20.71
CA ILE A 207 -5.94 -30.46 21.19
C ILE A 207 -6.64 -31.20 20.05
N ALA A 208 -6.80 -30.55 18.88
CA ALA A 208 -7.43 -31.18 17.71
C ALA A 208 -6.68 -32.44 17.27
N ALA A 209 -5.36 -32.37 17.17
CA ALA A 209 -4.51 -33.50 16.84
C ALA A 209 -4.61 -34.64 17.87
N GLN A 210 -4.61 -34.33 19.17
CA GLN A 210 -4.79 -35.31 20.26
C GLN A 210 -6.17 -36.00 20.22
N LYS A 211 -7.19 -35.34 19.66
CA LYS A 211 -8.52 -35.91 19.43
C LYS A 211 -8.64 -36.65 18.09
N GLY A 212 -7.52 -36.90 17.40
CA GLY A 212 -7.47 -37.66 16.16
C GLY A 212 -7.89 -36.90 14.91
N ARG A 213 -8.04 -35.57 14.98
CA ARG A 213 -8.31 -34.74 13.79
C ARG A 213 -6.96 -34.41 13.12
N THR A 214 -6.60 -35.17 12.09
CA THR A 214 -5.36 -34.95 11.33
C THR A 214 -5.64 -34.01 10.17
N PHE A 215 -4.76 -33.02 9.97
CA PHE A 215 -4.77 -32.12 8.81
C PHE A 215 -3.63 -32.44 7.82
N LEU A 216 -2.80 -33.42 8.16
CA LEU A 216 -1.83 -34.01 7.26
C LEU A 216 -2.52 -35.21 6.60
N ASP A 217 -2.47 -35.24 5.28
CA ASP A 217 -2.88 -36.41 4.51
C ASP A 217 -2.05 -37.60 4.98
N LYS A 218 -2.69 -38.76 5.10
CA LYS A 218 -1.96 -40.00 5.32
C LYS A 218 -1.31 -40.37 3.99
N GLU A 219 -0.01 -40.11 3.84
CA GLU A 219 0.81 -40.82 2.86
C GLU A 219 0.79 -42.33 3.13
#